data_AF-A0A834G9U5-F1
#
_entry.id   AF-A0A834G9U5-F1
#
_cell.length_a   1.000
_cell.length_b   1.000
_cell.length_c   1.000
_cell.angle_alpha   90.00
_cell.angle_beta   90.00
_cell.angle_gamma   90.00
#
_symmetry.space_group_name_H-M   'P 1'
#
loop_
_entity.id
_entity.type
_entity.pdbx_description
1 polymer ?
#
loop_
_entity_poly.entity_id
_entity_poly.type
_entity_poly.pdbx_seq_one_letter_code
_entity_poly.pdbx_strand_id
1 'polypeptide(L)'
;MGETTMLYMFPWPTLTDQVELCCEDEWEVSVNLEGPSRAHVIPGRHNLGNMDIKCTHCKALHWMDERLTKSSTSHPLFGTCGFQGKIRLPTLITPSPPIRALYDGDDDRSKSFRKHARGYNATNAFTSLGATLDPRVLTGSGPTSFTIHGELRHRVGSLLAQQGNDAKYAQLYIFDPASALEVRNRNNEHLRRDVLKIIQDTLLQVNPFVDKFRQTYAILEQLDVVGQTLPAHLHYSFSKDQRTYNLPTTDEIAVVIPGDGSKASGMRDIVLHLRGDNQLMQINECHPAYLPLHYVLLFPHGELGWEPEMKQWDVKNN
;
A
#
# COMPACT_ATOMS: atom_id res chain seq x y z
N MET A 1 11.68 -7.07 -57.58
CA MET A 1 12.50 -7.54 -56.44
C MET A 1 12.51 -6.37 -55.47
N GLY A 2 11.59 -6.29 -54.51
CA GLY A 2 11.54 -7.05 -53.25
C GLY A 2 12.10 -6.10 -52.17
N GLU A 3 11.51 -5.81 -51.02
CA GLU A 3 10.37 -6.38 -50.27
C GLU A 3 9.66 -5.24 -49.51
N THR A 4 8.35 -5.39 -49.32
CA THR A 4 7.53 -4.53 -48.46
C THR A 4 7.47 -5.19 -47.08
N THR A 5 8.08 -4.58 -46.07
CA THR A 5 7.91 -5.00 -44.67
C THR A 5 6.79 -4.18 -44.04
N MET A 6 5.65 -4.82 -43.85
CA MET A 6 4.53 -4.34 -43.04
C MET A 6 4.96 -4.26 -41.57
N LEU A 7 5.01 -3.05 -41.02
CA LEU A 7 4.96 -2.85 -39.57
C LEU A 7 3.49 -2.84 -39.15
N TYR A 8 3.10 -3.86 -38.39
CA TYR A 8 1.78 -3.98 -37.81
C TYR A 8 1.51 -2.81 -36.86
N MET A 9 0.57 -1.95 -37.23
CA MET A 9 -0.14 -1.08 -36.31
C MET A 9 -1.02 -1.97 -35.41
N PHE A 10 -0.70 -2.07 -34.12
CA PHE A 10 -1.70 -2.48 -33.15
C PHE A 10 -2.66 -1.31 -32.90
N PRO A 11 -3.98 -1.57 -32.87
CA PRO A 11 -4.98 -0.52 -32.70
C PRO A 11 -4.96 0.02 -31.26
N TRP A 12 -5.00 1.35 -31.16
CA TRP A 12 -5.29 2.07 -29.93
C TRP A 12 -6.65 1.62 -29.35
N PRO A 13 -6.76 1.29 -28.05
CA PRO A 13 -8.04 1.30 -27.39
C PRO A 13 -8.50 2.75 -27.28
N THR A 14 -9.69 3.02 -27.78
CA THR A 14 -10.42 4.27 -27.64
C THR A 14 -10.59 4.66 -26.18
N LEU A 15 -10.32 5.93 -25.90
CA LEU A 15 -10.60 6.72 -24.70
C LEU A 15 -11.65 6.13 -23.73
N THR A 16 -11.16 5.81 -22.54
CA THR A 16 -11.84 6.13 -21.27
C THR A 16 -10.76 6.60 -20.30
N ASP A 17 -10.88 7.85 -19.83
CA ASP A 17 -9.92 8.56 -18.98
C ASP A 17 -9.76 7.93 -17.58
N GLN A 18 -9.03 6.82 -17.43
CA GLN A 18 -8.39 6.38 -16.17
C GLN A 18 -7.18 5.50 -16.48
N VAL A 19 -5.98 5.94 -16.09
CA VAL A 19 -4.78 5.07 -16.12
C VAL A 19 -4.76 4.29 -14.80
N GLU A 20 -4.91 2.98 -14.90
CA GLU A 20 -4.59 2.07 -13.80
C GLU A 20 -3.06 1.99 -13.71
N LEU A 21 -2.47 2.36 -12.57
CA LEU A 21 -1.06 2.06 -12.32
C LEU A 21 -0.99 0.56 -11.96
N CYS A 22 -1.17 -0.30 -12.96
CA CYS A 22 -0.89 -1.73 -12.86
C CYS A 22 0.62 -1.91 -12.60
N CYS A 23 1.05 -3.04 -12.04
CA CYS A 23 2.50 -3.34 -11.90
C CYS A 23 3.30 -3.31 -13.23
N GLU A 24 2.63 -3.24 -14.39
CA GLU A 24 3.27 -3.01 -15.70
C GLU A 24 3.27 -1.52 -16.14
N ASP A 25 2.39 -0.71 -15.56
CA ASP A 25 2.23 0.75 -15.81
C ASP A 25 2.68 1.60 -14.61
N GLU A 26 3.25 0.98 -13.57
CA GLU A 26 4.35 1.65 -12.88
C GLU A 26 5.36 1.90 -13.97
N TRP A 27 5.30 3.11 -14.53
CA TRP A 27 6.46 3.75 -15.07
C TRP A 27 7.55 3.47 -14.04
N GLU A 28 8.43 2.53 -14.36
CA GLU A 28 9.83 2.75 -14.14
C GLU A 28 10.07 4.14 -14.76
N VAL A 29 9.85 5.18 -13.96
CA VAL A 29 10.88 6.16 -13.77
C VAL A 29 12.04 5.34 -13.21
N SER A 30 12.66 4.56 -14.08
CA SER A 30 14.07 4.25 -14.05
C SER A 30 14.69 5.62 -14.04
N VAL A 31 14.81 6.19 -12.83
CA VAL A 31 15.91 7.08 -12.53
C VAL A 31 17.10 6.16 -12.77
N ASN A 32 17.58 6.13 -14.01
CA ASN A 32 18.90 5.65 -14.30
C ASN A 32 19.80 6.53 -13.43
N LEU A 33 20.10 6.01 -12.24
CA LEU A 33 21.24 6.40 -11.45
C LEU A 33 22.49 5.72 -12.01
N GLU A 34 22.53 5.43 -13.31
CA GLU A 34 23.78 5.62 -14.05
C GLU A 34 24.09 7.10 -13.94
N GLY A 35 24.79 7.43 -12.85
CA GLY A 35 25.26 8.78 -12.64
C GLY A 35 25.99 9.23 -13.90
N PRO A 36 25.90 10.51 -14.28
CA PRO A 36 26.87 11.03 -15.21
C PRO A 36 28.25 10.64 -14.68
N SER A 37 29.12 10.11 -15.54
CA SER A 37 30.51 9.78 -15.24
C SER A 37 31.37 11.00 -14.86
N ARG A 38 30.71 12.08 -14.43
CA ARG A 38 31.22 13.23 -13.69
C ARG A 38 30.15 13.66 -12.69
N ALA A 39 30.46 13.52 -11.40
CA ALA A 39 29.69 14.10 -10.32
C ALA A 39 29.53 15.62 -10.54
N HIS A 40 28.38 16.05 -11.07
CA HIS A 40 27.99 17.45 -11.05
C HIS A 40 27.52 17.74 -9.62
N VAL A 41 28.43 18.23 -8.79
CA VAL A 41 28.09 18.75 -7.45
C VAL A 41 27.29 20.02 -7.67
N ILE A 42 25.98 19.96 -7.47
CA ILE A 42 25.13 21.17 -7.42
C ILE A 42 25.50 21.90 -6.12
N PRO A 43 26.12 23.09 -6.17
CA PRO A 43 26.42 23.86 -4.97
C PRO A 43 25.10 24.32 -4.34
N GLY A 44 24.91 24.08 -3.05
CA GLY A 44 23.74 24.57 -2.30
C GLY A 44 22.65 23.56 -1.96
N ARG A 45 22.92 22.23 -1.96
CA ARG A 45 21.99 21.30 -1.30
C ARG A 45 21.87 21.66 0.18
N HIS A 46 20.68 22.09 0.59
CA HIS A 46 20.34 22.27 1.99
C HIS A 46 20.49 20.91 2.70
N ASN A 47 21.40 20.84 3.66
CA ASN A 47 21.67 19.65 4.43
C ASN A 47 21.34 19.93 5.89
N LEU A 48 20.31 19.25 6.41
CA LEU A 48 19.83 19.36 7.79
C LEU A 48 20.61 18.45 8.76
N GLY A 49 21.63 17.73 8.27
CA GLY A 49 22.35 16.73 9.03
C GLY A 49 21.58 15.41 9.15
N ASN A 50 21.92 14.62 10.17
CA ASN A 50 21.27 13.34 10.44
C ASN A 50 19.90 13.55 11.11
N MET A 51 18.97 12.65 10.81
CA MET A 51 17.69 12.54 11.49
C MET A 51 17.83 11.61 12.71
N ASP A 52 18.51 12.08 13.75
CA ASP A 52 18.87 11.28 14.93
C ASP A 52 18.37 11.87 16.26
N ILE A 53 17.67 13.01 16.22
CA ILE A 53 17.12 13.64 17.43
C ILE A 53 15.83 12.95 17.83
N LYS A 54 15.92 12.13 18.88
CA LYS A 54 14.78 11.37 19.40
C LYS A 54 13.80 12.26 20.17
N CYS A 55 12.57 12.34 19.70
CA CYS A 55 11.51 13.05 20.42
C CYS A 55 11.20 12.39 21.77
N THR A 56 11.04 13.21 22.82
CA THR A 56 10.71 12.74 24.18
C THR A 56 9.33 12.09 24.27
N HIS A 57 8.35 12.56 23.48
CA HIS A 57 6.96 12.11 23.49
C HIS A 57 6.72 10.85 22.65
N CYS A 58 6.93 10.92 21.32
CA CYS A 58 6.61 9.82 20.40
C CYS A 58 7.79 8.90 20.06
N LYS A 59 9.01 9.22 20.51
CA LYS A 59 10.25 8.47 20.21
C LYS A 59 10.66 8.44 18.73
N ALA A 60 9.93 9.12 17.84
CA ALA A 60 10.33 9.35 16.46
C ALA A 60 11.63 10.15 16.39
N LEU A 61 12.40 9.93 15.32
CA LEU A 61 13.63 10.65 15.04
C LEU A 61 13.31 11.89 14.19
N HIS A 62 13.95 13.01 14.49
CA HIS A 62 13.77 14.29 13.82
C HIS A 62 15.11 14.91 13.46
N TRP A 63 15.08 15.85 12.51
CA TRP A 63 16.19 16.79 12.35
C TRP A 63 16.10 17.89 13.40
N MET A 64 17.25 18.39 13.84
CA MET A 64 17.32 19.43 14.87
C MET A 64 16.59 20.72 14.47
N ASP A 65 16.56 21.02 13.17
CA ASP A 65 15.92 22.21 12.61
C ASP A 65 14.38 22.13 12.55
N GLU A 66 13.79 20.93 12.70
CA GLU A 66 12.32 20.76 12.80
C GLU A 66 11.75 21.15 14.18
N ARG A 67 12.65 21.46 15.10
CA ARG A 67 12.32 21.84 16.47
C ARG A 67 11.49 23.13 16.50
N LEU A 68 10.52 23.18 17.40
CA LEU A 68 9.77 24.39 17.70
C LEU A 68 10.72 25.52 18.10
N THR A 69 10.59 26.69 17.46
CA THR A 69 11.39 27.89 17.77
C THR A 69 11.41 28.24 19.27
N LYS A 70 10.34 27.93 20.00
CA LYS A 70 10.20 28.19 21.45
C LYS A 70 10.92 27.20 22.38
N SER A 71 11.39 26.05 21.89
CA SER A 71 12.12 25.10 22.76
C SER A 71 13.61 25.46 22.82
N SER A 72 14.43 24.67 23.53
CA SER A 72 15.89 24.87 23.55
C SER A 72 16.60 23.83 22.69
N THR A 73 17.87 24.06 22.38
CA THR A 73 18.71 23.06 21.72
C THR A 73 19.00 21.86 22.60
N SER A 74 19.06 22.06 23.93
CA SER A 74 19.25 20.99 24.91
C SER A 74 18.00 20.14 25.14
N HIS A 75 16.81 20.71 24.93
CA HIS A 75 15.52 20.06 25.12
C HIS A 75 14.62 20.37 23.92
N PRO A 76 14.90 19.74 22.76
CA PRO A 76 14.13 19.97 21.55
C PRO A 76 12.71 19.43 21.69
N LEU A 77 11.72 20.27 21.35
CA LEU A 77 10.32 19.88 21.23
C LEU A 77 9.89 20.01 19.78
N PHE A 78 9.05 19.10 19.31
CA PHE A 78 8.62 19.03 17.92
C PHE A 78 7.10 19.19 17.86
N GLY A 79 6.63 20.17 17.08
CA GLY A 79 5.20 20.47 16.95
C GLY A 79 4.43 19.42 16.15
N THR A 80 5.10 18.84 15.15
CA THR A 80 4.60 17.78 14.27
C THR A 80 4.46 16.42 14.95
N CYS A 81 5.20 16.16 16.03
CA CYS A 81 5.09 14.91 16.78
C CYS A 81 3.97 15.00 17.84
N GLY A 82 2.93 14.20 17.65
CA GLY A 82 1.91 13.91 18.67
C GLY A 82 1.21 15.15 19.22
N PHE A 83 1.17 16.26 18.47
CA PHE A 83 0.59 17.53 18.90
C PHE A 83 1.10 17.99 20.29
N GLN A 84 2.43 18.00 20.48
CA GLN A 84 3.09 18.27 21.78
C GLN A 84 2.76 17.24 22.87
N GLY A 85 2.57 15.98 22.48
CA GLY A 85 2.23 14.89 23.40
C GLY A 85 0.73 14.76 23.71
N LYS A 86 -0.15 15.57 23.10
CA LYS A 86 -1.62 15.40 23.19
C LYS A 86 -2.16 14.20 22.43
N ILE A 87 -1.38 13.67 21.50
CA ILE A 87 -1.72 12.48 20.73
C ILE A 87 -0.58 11.49 20.94
N ARG A 88 -0.86 10.40 21.65
CA ARG A 88 0.03 9.25 21.76
C ARG A 88 -0.44 8.19 20.79
N LEU A 89 0.21 8.11 19.64
CA LEU A 89 -0.02 7.02 18.70
C LEU A 89 0.63 5.73 19.24
N PRO A 90 0.01 4.56 19.05
CA PRO A 90 0.69 3.28 19.25
C PRO A 90 1.98 3.27 18.42
N THR A 91 3.06 2.73 18.99
CA THR A 91 4.28 2.49 18.22
C THR A 91 4.00 1.40 17.19
N LEU A 92 4.52 1.57 15.97
CA LEU A 92 4.46 0.53 14.96
C LEU A 92 4.99 -0.79 15.54
N ILE A 93 4.29 -1.89 15.23
CA ILE A 93 4.70 -3.22 15.69
C ILE A 93 6.03 -3.54 15.01
N THR A 94 6.93 -4.18 15.76
CA THR A 94 8.20 -4.61 15.17
C THR A 94 7.91 -5.67 14.11
N PRO A 95 8.41 -5.50 12.87
CA PRO A 95 8.21 -6.49 11.82
C PRO A 95 8.68 -7.88 12.25
N SER A 96 8.06 -8.92 11.69
CA SER A 96 8.49 -10.29 11.94
C SER A 96 9.99 -10.48 11.59
N PRO A 97 10.68 -11.44 12.22
CA PRO A 97 12.12 -11.63 12.01
C PRO A 97 12.55 -11.72 10.53
N PRO A 98 11.81 -12.42 9.63
CA PRO A 98 12.18 -12.49 8.21
C PRO A 98 12.13 -11.13 7.50
N ILE A 99 11.08 -10.33 7.70
CA ILE A 99 10.98 -8.99 7.10
C ILE A 99 12.01 -8.06 7.72
N ARG A 100 12.18 -8.11 9.04
CA ARG A 100 13.19 -7.29 9.74
C ARG A 100 14.60 -7.55 9.24
N ALA A 101 14.95 -8.82 8.97
CA ALA A 101 16.24 -9.17 8.42
C ALA A 101 16.50 -8.49 7.06
N LEU A 102 15.47 -8.28 6.24
CA LEU A 102 15.59 -7.56 4.97
C LEU A 102 15.88 -6.06 5.18
N TYR A 103 15.33 -5.44 6.23
CA TYR A 103 15.60 -4.04 6.58
C TYR A 103 16.99 -3.84 7.19
N ASP A 104 17.37 -4.71 8.12
CA ASP A 104 18.54 -4.51 9.00
C ASP A 104 19.80 -5.25 8.50
N GLY A 105 19.65 -6.27 7.63
CA GLY A 105 20.76 -7.14 7.21
C GLY A 105 21.71 -6.51 6.20
N ASP A 106 22.87 -7.12 5.96
CA ASP A 106 23.86 -6.65 4.95
C ASP A 106 24.10 -7.66 3.82
N ASP A 107 23.25 -8.70 3.73
CA ASP A 107 23.30 -9.66 2.64
C ASP A 107 22.72 -9.10 1.32
N ASP A 108 22.91 -9.82 0.22
CA ASP A 108 22.43 -9.39 -1.11
C ASP A 108 20.91 -9.24 -1.17
N ARG A 109 20.18 -10.02 -0.36
CA ARG A 109 18.73 -9.93 -0.24
C ARG A 109 18.33 -8.60 0.39
N SER A 110 18.98 -8.20 1.49
CA SER A 110 18.72 -6.95 2.20
C SER A 110 19.11 -5.74 1.36
N LYS A 111 20.23 -5.83 0.63
CA LYS A 111 20.66 -4.80 -0.34
C LYS A 111 19.66 -4.64 -1.48
N SER A 112 19.21 -5.73 -2.07
CA SER A 112 18.18 -5.72 -3.12
C SER A 112 16.86 -5.16 -2.59
N PHE A 113 16.43 -5.60 -1.40
CA PHE A 113 15.22 -5.15 -0.74
C PHE A 113 15.24 -3.64 -0.51
N ARG A 114 16.27 -3.10 0.14
CA ARG A 114 16.37 -1.65 0.38
C ARG A 114 16.44 -0.84 -0.91
N LYS A 115 17.09 -1.38 -1.95
CA LYS A 115 17.16 -0.70 -3.26
C LYS A 115 15.80 -0.64 -3.96
N HIS A 116 14.97 -1.68 -3.84
CA HIS A 116 13.69 -1.80 -4.56
C HIS A 116 12.48 -1.95 -3.63
N ALA A 117 12.53 -1.37 -2.43
CA ALA A 117 11.53 -1.59 -1.38
C ALA A 117 10.09 -1.26 -1.84
N ARG A 118 9.95 -0.26 -2.73
CA ARG A 118 8.66 0.13 -3.32
C ARG A 118 8.11 -0.96 -4.24
N GLY A 119 8.93 -1.50 -5.14
CA GLY A 119 8.54 -2.61 -6.02
C GLY A 119 8.10 -3.82 -5.19
N TYR A 120 8.91 -4.23 -4.20
CA TYR A 120 8.52 -5.31 -3.30
C TYR A 120 7.20 -5.05 -2.55
N ASN A 121 6.92 -3.80 -2.15
CA ASN A 121 5.64 -3.44 -1.55
C ASN A 121 4.49 -3.55 -2.57
N ALA A 122 4.65 -2.94 -3.75
CA ALA A 122 3.63 -2.89 -4.81
C ALA A 122 3.23 -4.30 -5.27
N THR A 123 4.21 -5.19 -5.49
CA THR A 123 3.98 -6.59 -5.87
C THR A 123 3.20 -7.40 -4.81
N ASN A 124 3.17 -6.93 -3.57
CA ASN A 124 2.48 -7.59 -2.46
C ASN A 124 1.25 -6.80 -1.95
N ALA A 125 0.91 -5.67 -2.55
CA ALA A 125 -0.26 -4.89 -2.14
C ALA A 125 -1.58 -5.65 -2.40
N PHE A 126 -2.58 -5.45 -1.55
CA PHE A 126 -3.96 -5.93 -1.78
C PHE A 126 -4.74 -5.01 -2.72
N THR A 127 -4.31 -3.75 -2.84
CA THR A 127 -5.04 -2.71 -3.55
C THR A 127 -4.18 -2.08 -4.63
N SER A 128 -4.83 -1.73 -5.75
CA SER A 128 -4.23 -0.91 -6.79
C SER A 128 -4.31 0.57 -6.43
N LEU A 129 -3.52 1.37 -7.14
CA LEU A 129 -3.44 2.80 -6.94
C LEU A 129 -3.95 3.49 -8.22
N GLY A 130 -5.05 4.22 -8.09
CA GLY A 130 -5.68 4.96 -9.18
C GLY A 130 -5.29 6.43 -9.11
N ALA A 131 -4.80 6.97 -10.22
CA ALA A 131 -4.50 8.38 -10.39
C ALA A 131 -4.82 8.83 -11.82
N THR A 132 -5.36 10.03 -11.98
CA THR A 132 -5.53 10.63 -13.31
C THR A 132 -4.28 11.44 -13.60
N LEU A 133 -3.46 11.00 -14.56
CA LEU A 133 -2.24 11.73 -14.94
C LEU A 133 -2.58 12.84 -15.93
N ASP A 134 -1.93 14.00 -15.80
CA ASP A 134 -1.95 15.04 -16.85
C ASP A 134 -1.03 14.62 -18.00
N PRO A 135 -1.56 14.27 -19.18
CA PRO A 135 -0.73 13.85 -20.31
C PRO A 135 0.15 14.99 -20.83
N ARG A 136 -0.16 16.25 -20.52
CA ARG A 136 0.56 17.43 -21.02
C ARG A 136 1.93 17.62 -20.35
N VAL A 137 2.16 17.03 -19.18
CA VAL A 137 3.36 17.25 -18.36
C VAL A 137 4.50 16.28 -18.70
N LEU A 138 4.23 15.24 -19.50
CA LEU A 138 5.19 14.17 -19.81
C LEU A 138 6.15 14.47 -20.97
N THR A 139 6.11 15.67 -21.56
CA THR A 139 6.81 15.98 -22.83
C THR A 139 8.01 16.94 -22.70
N GLY A 140 8.45 17.26 -21.48
CA GLY A 140 9.56 18.18 -21.23
C GLY A 140 10.95 17.51 -21.16
N SER A 141 12.00 18.25 -21.53
CA SER A 141 13.41 17.82 -21.45
C SER A 141 14.07 18.02 -20.06
N GLY A 142 13.27 18.10 -18.99
CA GLY A 142 13.73 18.27 -17.60
C GLY A 142 13.64 16.97 -16.79
N PRO A 143 13.94 16.99 -15.47
CA PRO A 143 13.68 15.86 -14.58
C PRO A 143 12.22 15.40 -14.73
N THR A 144 12.00 14.08 -14.82
CA THR A 144 10.67 13.51 -15.05
C THR A 144 9.68 14.01 -14.00
N SER A 145 8.76 14.86 -14.43
CA SER A 145 7.64 15.35 -13.63
C SER A 145 6.35 14.74 -14.15
N PHE A 146 5.51 14.26 -13.24
CA PHE A 146 4.13 13.92 -13.55
C PHE A 146 3.22 14.78 -12.68
N THR A 147 2.03 15.10 -13.18
CA THR A 147 1.01 15.81 -12.42
C THR A 147 -0.19 14.89 -12.30
N ILE A 148 -0.67 14.71 -11.08
CA ILE A 148 -1.92 14.01 -10.81
C ILE A 148 -3.02 15.06 -10.81
N HIS A 149 -4.03 14.88 -11.65
CA HIS A 149 -5.28 15.60 -11.60
C HIS A 149 -6.21 14.97 -10.57
N GLY A 150 -6.65 15.77 -9.60
CA GLY A 150 -7.54 15.32 -8.54
C GLY A 150 -6.80 14.57 -7.43
N GLU A 151 -7.24 13.34 -7.17
CA GLU A 151 -6.87 12.59 -5.97
C GLU A 151 -6.24 11.24 -6.32
N LEU A 152 -5.30 10.82 -5.49
CA LEU A 152 -4.72 9.48 -5.50
C LEU A 152 -5.62 8.56 -4.67
N ARG A 153 -6.10 7.48 -5.27
CA ARG A 153 -7.16 6.63 -4.69
C ARG A 153 -6.72 5.18 -4.65
N HIS A 154 -6.82 4.54 -3.50
CA HIS A 154 -6.67 3.08 -3.43
C HIS A 154 -7.94 2.41 -3.92
N ARG A 155 -7.78 1.35 -4.71
CA ARG A 155 -8.89 0.61 -5.26
C ARG A 155 -8.72 -0.88 -5.08
N VAL A 156 -9.84 -1.57 -4.99
CA VAL A 156 -9.91 -3.03 -4.92
C VAL A 156 -10.69 -3.56 -6.10
N GLY A 157 -10.15 -4.61 -6.73
CA GLY A 157 -10.83 -5.32 -7.83
C GLY A 157 -11.70 -6.46 -7.33
N SER A 158 -12.26 -7.22 -8.26
CA SER A 158 -12.93 -8.49 -7.94
C SER A 158 -11.95 -9.50 -7.34
N LEU A 159 -12.48 -10.43 -6.55
CA LEU A 159 -11.69 -11.49 -5.92
C LEU A 159 -11.17 -12.51 -6.92
N LEU A 160 -11.88 -12.71 -8.04
CA LEU A 160 -11.42 -13.53 -9.15
C LEU A 160 -10.84 -12.67 -10.27
N ALA A 161 -9.76 -13.18 -10.86
CA ALA A 161 -9.27 -12.68 -12.13
C ALA A 161 -10.30 -12.95 -13.24
N GLN A 162 -10.36 -12.06 -14.22
CA GLN A 162 -11.15 -12.32 -15.42
C GLN A 162 -10.55 -13.48 -16.22
N GLN A 163 -11.40 -14.15 -16.98
CA GLN A 163 -10.97 -15.29 -17.80
C GLN A 163 -9.88 -14.85 -18.79
N GLY A 164 -8.73 -15.54 -18.75
CA GLY A 164 -7.58 -15.25 -19.60
C GLY A 164 -6.60 -14.20 -19.05
N ASN A 165 -6.92 -13.55 -17.92
CA ASN A 165 -6.03 -12.60 -17.26
C ASN A 165 -5.33 -13.24 -16.07
N ASP A 166 -4.12 -12.76 -15.78
CA ASP A 166 -3.42 -13.12 -14.54
C ASP A 166 -4.08 -12.51 -13.31
N ALA A 167 -3.92 -13.19 -12.17
CA ALA A 167 -4.31 -12.67 -10.88
C ALA A 167 -3.46 -11.45 -10.48
N LYS A 168 -4.12 -10.40 -9.96
CA LYS A 168 -3.48 -9.16 -9.50
C LYS A 168 -3.90 -8.81 -8.07
N TYR A 169 -3.00 -8.14 -7.34
CA TYR A 169 -3.25 -7.61 -6.00
C TYR A 169 -3.86 -8.64 -5.03
N ALA A 170 -5.01 -8.32 -4.41
CA ALA A 170 -5.71 -9.21 -3.48
C ALA A 170 -5.99 -10.63 -4.02
N GLN A 171 -6.16 -10.78 -5.33
CA GLN A 171 -6.44 -12.07 -5.98
C GLN A 171 -5.30 -13.08 -5.77
N LEU A 172 -4.06 -12.58 -5.64
CA LEU A 172 -2.85 -13.37 -5.41
C LEU A 172 -2.79 -14.00 -4.01
N TYR A 173 -3.73 -13.68 -3.12
CA TYR A 173 -3.82 -14.27 -1.77
C TYR A 173 -4.88 -15.37 -1.66
N ILE A 174 -5.76 -15.53 -2.66
CA ILE A 174 -6.89 -16.46 -2.61
C ILE A 174 -6.46 -17.88 -2.99
N PHE A 175 -5.62 -18.01 -4.01
CA PHE A 175 -5.23 -19.28 -4.59
C PHE A 175 -3.90 -19.82 -4.05
N ASP A 176 -3.39 -20.86 -4.72
CA ASP A 176 -2.13 -21.53 -4.41
C ASP A 176 -0.95 -20.53 -4.27
N PRO A 177 -0.25 -20.51 -3.11
CA PRO A 177 0.88 -19.62 -2.88
C PRO A 177 2.03 -19.79 -3.87
N ALA A 178 2.28 -21.00 -4.39
CA ALA A 178 3.36 -21.20 -5.34
C ALA A 178 3.05 -20.53 -6.68
N SER A 179 1.83 -20.69 -7.17
CA SER A 179 1.32 -20.04 -8.39
C SER A 179 1.34 -18.51 -8.24
N ALA A 180 0.93 -17.98 -7.09
CA ALA A 180 0.98 -16.55 -6.82
C ALA A 180 2.42 -16.00 -6.83
N LEU A 181 3.38 -16.74 -6.29
CA LEU A 181 4.79 -16.36 -6.33
C LEU A 181 5.34 -16.32 -7.76
N GLU A 182 4.95 -17.28 -8.61
CA GLU A 182 5.37 -17.30 -10.01
C GLU A 182 4.81 -16.10 -10.78
N VAL A 183 3.53 -15.76 -10.59
CA VAL A 183 2.94 -14.56 -11.20
C VAL A 183 3.67 -13.30 -10.74
N ARG A 184 3.93 -13.17 -9.42
CA ARG A 184 4.70 -12.04 -8.87
C ARG A 184 6.09 -11.94 -9.49
N ASN A 185 6.79 -13.06 -9.62
CA ASN A 185 8.14 -13.09 -10.15
C ASN A 185 8.18 -12.78 -11.66
N ARG A 186 7.28 -13.39 -12.45
CA ARG A 186 7.19 -13.14 -13.89
C ARG A 186 6.90 -11.67 -14.20
N ASN A 187 6.02 -11.04 -13.44
CA ASN A 187 5.63 -9.65 -13.69
C ASN A 187 6.65 -8.64 -13.11
N ASN A 188 7.68 -9.11 -12.39
CA ASN A 188 8.65 -8.26 -11.72
C ASN A 188 10.07 -8.88 -11.82
N GLU A 189 10.54 -9.15 -13.05
CA GLU A 189 11.81 -9.85 -13.30
C GLU A 189 13.04 -9.12 -12.71
N HIS A 190 12.93 -7.81 -12.46
CA HIS A 190 13.96 -7.00 -11.83
C HIS A 190 14.06 -7.23 -10.29
N LEU A 191 13.04 -7.83 -9.67
CA LEU A 191 13.02 -8.19 -8.26
C LEU A 191 13.55 -9.60 -8.04
N ARG A 192 14.09 -9.85 -6.85
CA ARG A 192 14.58 -11.19 -6.51
C ARG A 192 13.43 -12.09 -6.04
N ARG A 193 13.27 -13.24 -6.69
CA ARG A 193 12.31 -14.28 -6.33
C ARG A 193 12.41 -14.74 -4.87
N ASP A 194 13.61 -14.86 -4.33
CA ASP A 194 13.83 -15.30 -2.95
C ASP A 194 13.33 -14.27 -1.92
N VAL A 195 13.50 -12.98 -2.19
CA VAL A 195 12.94 -11.89 -1.36
C VAL A 195 11.42 -11.83 -1.49
N LEU A 196 10.88 -11.95 -2.71
CA LEU A 196 9.43 -12.05 -2.93
C LEU A 196 8.81 -13.19 -2.12
N LYS A 197 9.47 -14.35 -2.11
CA LYS A 197 9.03 -15.51 -1.33
C LYS A 197 9.03 -15.21 0.18
N ILE A 198 10.09 -14.61 0.71
CA ILE A 198 10.17 -14.25 2.14
C ILE A 198 9.01 -13.35 2.55
N ILE A 199 8.73 -12.31 1.75
CA ILE A 199 7.65 -11.37 2.00
C ILE A 199 6.30 -12.09 1.94
N GLN A 200 6.05 -12.84 0.87
CA GLN A 200 4.79 -13.56 0.68
C GLN A 200 4.54 -14.56 1.82
N ASP A 201 5.50 -15.43 2.12
CA ASP A 201 5.36 -16.44 3.18
C ASP A 201 5.08 -15.77 4.53
N THR A 202 5.73 -14.63 4.80
CA THR A 202 5.52 -13.88 6.03
C THR A 202 4.11 -13.29 6.08
N LEU A 203 3.65 -12.61 5.03
CA LEU A 203 2.32 -12.01 4.99
C LEU A 203 1.23 -13.07 5.11
N LEU A 204 1.40 -14.23 4.46
CA LEU A 204 0.49 -15.37 4.58
C LEU A 204 0.38 -15.91 6.01
N GLN A 205 1.41 -15.73 6.84
CA GLN A 205 1.41 -16.18 8.24
C GLN A 205 0.87 -15.15 9.22
N VAL A 206 1.14 -13.86 8.99
CA VAL A 206 0.96 -12.83 10.02
C VAL A 206 -0.05 -11.75 9.67
N ASN A 207 -0.43 -11.61 8.40
CA ASN A 207 -1.32 -10.54 7.96
C ASN A 207 -2.80 -11.01 7.99
N PRO A 208 -3.63 -10.45 8.88
CA PRO A 208 -5.02 -10.89 9.04
C PRO A 208 -5.90 -10.60 7.82
N PHE A 209 -5.52 -9.66 6.95
CA PHE A 209 -6.27 -9.40 5.72
C PHE A 209 -6.21 -10.59 4.76
N VAL A 210 -5.14 -11.38 4.75
CA VAL A 210 -5.08 -12.62 3.96
C VAL A 210 -6.28 -13.51 4.27
N ASP A 211 -6.53 -13.75 5.56
CA ASP A 211 -7.63 -14.59 6.01
C ASP A 211 -8.99 -13.95 5.74
N LYS A 212 -9.13 -12.63 5.91
CA LYS A 212 -10.39 -11.91 5.63
C LYS A 212 -10.76 -11.98 4.15
N PHE A 213 -9.80 -11.81 3.24
CA PHE A 213 -10.04 -11.93 1.80
C PHE A 213 -10.38 -13.38 1.40
N ARG A 214 -9.69 -14.38 1.97
CA ARG A 214 -10.01 -15.80 1.76
C ARG A 214 -11.38 -16.20 2.29
N GLN A 215 -11.74 -15.72 3.48
CA GLN A 215 -13.06 -15.95 4.08
C GLN A 215 -14.16 -15.33 3.20
N THR A 216 -13.95 -14.09 2.76
CA THR A 216 -14.89 -13.40 1.86
C THR A 216 -15.06 -14.16 0.55
N TYR A 217 -13.95 -14.63 -0.04
CA TYR A 217 -13.99 -15.48 -1.23
C TYR A 217 -14.84 -16.73 -1.02
N ALA A 218 -14.58 -17.50 0.04
CA ALA A 218 -15.30 -18.75 0.31
C ALA A 218 -16.82 -18.52 0.52
N ILE A 219 -17.20 -17.43 1.17
CA ILE A 219 -18.60 -17.04 1.36
C ILE A 219 -19.24 -16.72 0.01
N LEU A 220 -18.59 -15.89 -0.80
CA LEU A 220 -19.14 -15.45 -2.09
C LEU A 220 -19.20 -16.60 -3.11
N GLU A 221 -18.23 -17.51 -3.10
CA GLU A 221 -18.23 -18.72 -3.93
C GLU A 221 -19.44 -19.62 -3.61
N GLN A 222 -19.79 -19.78 -2.33
CA GLN A 222 -20.98 -20.54 -1.93
C GLN A 222 -22.29 -19.87 -2.39
N LEU A 223 -22.38 -18.54 -2.31
CA LEU A 223 -23.55 -17.80 -2.79
C LEU A 223 -23.72 -17.88 -4.31
N ASP A 224 -22.61 -17.84 -5.04
CA ASP A 224 -22.59 -17.96 -6.50
C ASP A 224 -23.14 -19.30 -6.98
N VAL A 225 -22.79 -20.40 -6.29
CA VAL A 225 -23.35 -21.74 -6.56
C VAL A 225 -24.87 -21.77 -6.41
N VAL A 226 -25.44 -20.94 -5.55
CA VAL A 226 -26.90 -20.82 -5.31
C VAL A 226 -27.54 -19.76 -6.23
N GLY A 227 -26.77 -19.15 -7.14
CA GLY A 227 -27.26 -18.17 -8.11
C GLY A 227 -27.45 -16.76 -7.55
N GLN A 228 -26.82 -16.44 -6.41
CA GLN A 228 -26.87 -15.11 -5.81
C GLN A 228 -25.57 -14.33 -6.09
N THR A 229 -25.67 -13.26 -6.87
CA THR A 229 -24.54 -12.34 -7.11
C THR A 229 -24.65 -11.15 -6.16
N LEU A 230 -24.23 -11.35 -4.91
CA LEU A 230 -24.19 -10.31 -3.89
C LEU A 230 -22.75 -9.88 -3.59
N PRO A 231 -22.49 -8.59 -3.33
CA PRO A 231 -21.21 -8.17 -2.77
C PRO A 231 -21.09 -8.59 -1.30
N ALA A 232 -19.85 -8.74 -0.84
CA ALA A 232 -19.52 -8.84 0.58
C ALA A 232 -18.73 -7.61 1.02
N HIS A 233 -18.94 -7.16 2.24
CA HIS A 233 -18.34 -5.97 2.80
C HIS A 233 -17.37 -6.38 3.89
N LEU A 234 -16.10 -5.95 3.78
CA LEU A 234 -15.24 -5.91 4.96
C LEU A 234 -15.66 -4.68 5.77
N HIS A 235 -16.47 -4.91 6.79
CA HIS A 235 -17.00 -3.89 7.66
C HIS A 235 -16.11 -3.69 8.87
N TYR A 236 -15.68 -2.45 9.09
CA TYR A 236 -14.98 -2.06 10.31
C TYR A 236 -15.98 -1.71 11.43
N SER A 237 -15.92 -2.45 12.54
CA SER A 237 -16.76 -2.21 13.73
C SER A 237 -15.93 -1.87 14.97
N PHE A 238 -16.28 -0.75 15.60
CA PHE A 238 -15.64 -0.29 16.84
C PHE A 238 -16.33 -0.96 18.03
N SER A 239 -15.72 -2.00 18.60
CA SER A 239 -16.18 -2.59 19.87
C SER A 239 -15.18 -2.45 21.02
N LYS A 240 -13.91 -2.11 20.75
CA LYS A 240 -12.85 -2.02 21.76
C LYS A 240 -12.05 -0.72 21.65
N ASP A 241 -11.64 -0.21 22.80
CA ASP A 241 -10.79 0.99 22.91
C ASP A 241 -9.41 0.73 22.31
N GLN A 242 -9.07 1.43 21.23
CA GLN A 242 -7.76 1.36 20.54
C GLN A 242 -6.59 1.89 21.40
N ARG A 243 -6.85 2.42 22.61
CA ARG A 243 -5.84 2.98 23.52
C ARG A 243 -5.09 1.94 24.36
N THR A 244 -5.54 0.69 24.40
CA THR A 244 -4.81 -0.38 25.07
C THR A 244 -3.91 -1.10 24.07
N TYR A 245 -2.78 -1.66 24.54
CA TYR A 245 -1.91 -2.53 23.74
C TYR A 245 -2.68 -3.81 23.37
N ASN A 246 -3.60 -3.69 22.43
CA ASN A 246 -4.29 -4.82 21.85
C ASN A 246 -3.48 -5.22 20.63
N LEU A 247 -3.03 -6.48 20.59
CA LEU A 247 -2.70 -7.11 19.30
C LEU A 247 -3.90 -6.93 18.37
N PRO A 248 -3.73 -6.70 17.05
CA PRO A 248 -4.86 -6.59 16.14
C PRO A 248 -5.75 -7.82 16.31
N THR A 249 -6.89 -7.63 16.97
CA THR A 249 -7.83 -8.72 17.20
C THR A 249 -8.69 -8.87 15.98
N THR A 250 -8.83 -10.11 15.52
CA THR A 250 -9.64 -10.57 14.38
C THR A 250 -11.11 -10.12 14.42
N ASP A 251 -11.56 -9.53 15.55
CA ASP A 251 -12.92 -9.07 15.83
C ASP A 251 -13.27 -7.68 15.26
N GLU A 252 -12.31 -6.85 14.84
CA GLU A 252 -12.63 -5.47 14.43
C GLU A 252 -13.11 -5.35 12.97
N ILE A 253 -12.65 -6.26 12.11
CA ILE A 253 -13.08 -6.34 10.71
C ILE A 253 -13.96 -7.57 10.54
N ALA A 254 -15.23 -7.38 10.21
CA ALA A 254 -16.17 -8.46 9.94
C ALA A 254 -16.47 -8.57 8.43
N VAL A 255 -16.73 -9.78 7.95
CA VAL A 255 -17.29 -9.97 6.60
C VAL A 255 -18.82 -9.93 6.73
N VAL A 256 -19.45 -8.96 6.08
CA VAL A 256 -20.91 -8.75 6.11
C VAL A 256 -21.46 -8.89 4.70
N ILE A 257 -22.53 -9.68 4.53
CA ILE A 257 -23.29 -9.71 3.29
C ILE A 257 -24.52 -8.81 3.50
N PRO A 258 -24.65 -7.70 2.75
CA PRO A 258 -25.84 -6.86 2.85
C PRO A 258 -27.09 -7.64 2.41
N GLY A 259 -28.18 -7.49 3.17
CA GLY A 259 -29.52 -7.87 2.70
C GLY A 259 -30.09 -6.85 1.70
N ASP A 260 -31.40 -6.89 1.47
CA ASP A 260 -32.16 -6.03 0.55
C ASP A 260 -32.30 -4.54 0.97
N GLY A 261 -31.53 -4.07 1.97
CA GLY A 261 -31.70 -2.71 2.49
C GLY A 261 -30.56 -2.07 3.31
N SER A 262 -29.45 -2.76 3.59
CA SER A 262 -28.33 -2.14 4.32
C SER A 262 -27.36 -1.46 3.33
N LYS A 263 -27.45 -0.12 3.24
CA LYS A 263 -26.48 0.68 2.49
C LYS A 263 -25.11 0.59 3.16
N ALA A 264 -24.06 0.43 2.35
CA ALA A 264 -22.69 0.58 2.82
C ALA A 264 -22.55 1.92 3.55
N SER A 265 -22.05 1.90 4.77
CA SER A 265 -21.56 3.12 5.41
C SER A 265 -20.26 3.43 4.71
N GLY A 266 -20.31 4.17 3.60
CA GLY A 266 -19.22 4.25 2.60
C GLY A 266 -17.84 4.69 3.10
N MET A 267 -17.67 4.99 4.39
CA MET A 267 -16.38 5.21 5.05
C MET A 267 -15.79 3.97 5.74
N ARG A 268 -16.64 3.02 6.16
CA ARG A 268 -16.29 1.88 7.02
C ARG A 268 -16.33 0.53 6.31
N ASP A 269 -16.74 0.53 5.06
CA ASP A 269 -16.92 -0.69 4.26
C ASP A 269 -15.95 -0.71 3.09
N ILE A 270 -15.29 -1.85 2.91
CA ILE A 270 -14.63 -2.20 1.65
C ILE A 270 -15.51 -3.23 0.94
N VAL A 271 -16.04 -2.83 -0.22
CA VAL A 271 -16.95 -3.66 -1.00
C VAL A 271 -16.15 -4.60 -1.90
N LEU A 272 -16.38 -5.90 -1.74
CA LEU A 272 -15.73 -6.97 -2.48
C LEU A 272 -16.77 -7.74 -3.30
N HIS A 273 -16.45 -7.97 -4.57
CA HIS A 273 -17.26 -8.79 -5.48
C HIS A 273 -16.49 -10.05 -5.87
N LEU A 274 -17.20 -11.16 -6.09
CA LEU A 274 -16.56 -12.40 -6.54
C LEU A 274 -15.95 -12.23 -7.93
N ARG A 275 -16.77 -11.75 -8.88
CA ARG A 275 -16.40 -11.44 -10.26
C ARG A 275 -16.84 -10.01 -10.56
N GLY A 276 -16.19 -9.37 -11.53
CA GLY A 276 -16.56 -8.03 -11.97
C GLY A 276 -16.06 -7.74 -13.38
N ASP A 277 -16.71 -6.79 -14.04
CA ASP A 277 -16.38 -6.32 -15.40
C ASP A 277 -15.21 -5.32 -15.35
N ASN A 278 -14.12 -5.65 -14.65
CA ASN A 278 -12.98 -4.77 -14.36
C ASN A 278 -13.34 -3.47 -13.61
N GLN A 279 -14.52 -3.40 -12.99
CA GLN A 279 -14.86 -2.28 -12.14
C GLN A 279 -14.06 -2.33 -10.84
N LEU A 280 -13.18 -1.36 -10.67
CA LEU A 280 -12.41 -1.15 -9.47
C LEU A 280 -13.21 -0.30 -8.47
N MET A 281 -13.36 -0.80 -7.25
CA MET A 281 -14.07 -0.10 -6.19
C MET A 281 -13.09 0.76 -5.39
N GLN A 282 -13.42 2.05 -5.23
CA GLN A 282 -12.62 2.96 -4.41
C GLN A 282 -12.78 2.63 -2.93
N ILE A 283 -11.65 2.54 -2.22
CA ILE A 283 -11.62 2.50 -0.77
C ILE A 283 -11.63 3.95 -0.26
N ASN A 284 -12.44 4.21 0.77
CA ASN A 284 -12.45 5.51 1.41
C ASN A 284 -11.09 5.80 2.08
N GLU A 285 -10.52 6.98 1.86
CA GLU A 285 -9.25 7.41 2.47
C GLU A 285 -9.28 7.46 4.01
N CYS A 286 -10.46 7.63 4.59
CA CYS A 286 -10.69 7.59 6.04
C CYS A 286 -10.92 6.17 6.58
N HIS A 287 -10.88 5.15 5.73
CA HIS A 287 -10.99 3.76 6.18
C HIS A 287 -9.68 3.35 6.89
N PRO A 288 -9.72 2.77 8.11
CA PRO A 288 -8.52 2.38 8.84
C PRO A 288 -7.59 1.42 8.07
N ALA A 289 -8.16 0.55 7.23
CA ALA A 289 -7.42 -0.36 6.36
C ALA A 289 -6.87 0.28 5.06
N TYR A 290 -7.09 1.58 4.81
CA TYR A 290 -6.68 2.25 3.57
C TYR A 290 -5.18 2.13 3.32
N LEU A 291 -4.35 2.48 4.31
CA LEU A 291 -2.89 2.37 4.21
C LEU A 291 -2.40 0.92 4.34
N PRO A 292 -2.86 0.10 5.29
CA PRO A 292 -2.34 -1.26 5.48
C PRO A 292 -2.55 -2.19 4.30
N LEU A 293 -3.64 -2.03 3.54
CA LEU A 293 -3.89 -2.82 2.35
C LEU A 293 -2.94 -2.50 1.20
N HIS A 294 -2.42 -1.27 1.14
CA HIS A 294 -1.50 -0.85 0.09
C HIS A 294 -0.03 -0.96 0.52
N TYR A 295 0.29 -0.56 1.75
CA TYR A 295 1.65 -0.52 2.30
C TYR A 295 1.94 -1.71 3.22
N VAL A 296 1.79 -2.93 2.69
CA VAL A 296 1.88 -4.19 3.45
C VAL A 296 3.22 -4.41 4.14
N LEU A 297 4.31 -3.78 3.67
CA LEU A 297 5.62 -3.88 4.32
C LEU A 297 5.78 -2.94 5.51
N LEU A 298 5.01 -1.85 5.55
CA LEU A 298 4.94 -0.94 6.70
C LEU A 298 3.95 -1.47 7.76
N PHE A 299 2.93 -2.20 7.31
CA PHE A 299 1.87 -2.77 8.14
C PHE A 299 1.75 -4.30 7.95
N PRO A 300 2.81 -5.08 8.26
CA PRO A 300 2.83 -6.51 7.98
C PRO A 300 1.78 -7.29 8.77
N HIS A 301 1.35 -6.79 9.93
CA HIS A 301 0.30 -7.39 10.75
C HIS A 301 -1.08 -6.79 10.48
N GLY A 302 -1.23 -5.99 9.40
CA GLY A 302 -2.50 -5.34 9.08
C GLY A 302 -2.91 -4.29 10.11
N GLU A 303 -1.94 -3.66 10.77
CA GLU A 303 -2.17 -2.67 11.81
C GLU A 303 -2.97 -1.50 11.26
N LEU A 304 -4.14 -1.23 11.84
CA LEU A 304 -5.05 -0.22 11.34
C LEU A 304 -4.44 1.18 11.42
N GLY A 305 -4.64 1.96 10.35
CA GLY A 305 -4.28 3.36 10.27
C GLY A 305 -5.28 4.26 10.99
N TRP A 306 -5.11 5.57 10.81
CA TRP A 306 -5.96 6.60 11.40
C TRP A 306 -7.40 6.58 10.86
N GLU A 307 -8.36 6.97 11.70
CA GLU A 307 -9.75 7.26 11.29
C GLU A 307 -10.29 8.53 11.98
N PRO A 308 -11.32 9.20 11.40
CA PRO A 308 -11.87 10.46 11.94
C PRO A 308 -12.39 10.39 13.38
N GLU A 309 -12.84 9.22 13.83
CA GLU A 309 -13.48 9.02 15.13
C GLU A 309 -12.50 8.60 16.23
N MET A 310 -11.20 8.50 15.93
CA MET A 310 -10.17 8.18 16.93
C MET A 310 -10.14 9.22 18.07
N LYS A 311 -10.30 8.76 19.31
CA LYS A 311 -10.34 9.65 20.48
C LYS A 311 -8.95 10.17 20.85
N GLN A 312 -8.77 11.49 20.84
CA GLN A 312 -7.54 12.18 21.30
C GLN A 312 -7.25 11.90 22.79
N TRP A 313 -5.97 11.75 23.16
CA TRP A 313 -5.56 11.49 24.55
C TRP A 313 -5.61 12.80 25.36
N ASP A 314 -6.48 12.87 26.36
CA ASP A 314 -6.54 14.06 27.20
C ASP A 314 -5.40 14.04 28.23
N VAL A 315 -4.35 14.82 27.97
CA VAL A 315 -3.13 14.91 28.80
C VAL A 315 -3.41 15.48 30.19
N LYS A 316 -4.61 16.03 30.43
CA LYS A 316 -4.93 16.74 31.67
C LYS A 316 -5.24 15.83 32.88
N ASN A 317 -5.38 14.52 32.70
CA ASN A 317 -5.75 13.60 33.77
C ASN A 317 -4.71 12.49 33.99
N ASN A 318 -3.45 12.86 34.28
CA ASN A 318 -2.49 11.94 34.90
C ASN A 318 -1.49 12.67 35.78
#